data_AF-A0A2E1E479-F1
#
_entry.id   AF-A0A2E1E479-F1
#
_cell.length_a   1.000
_cell.length_b   1.000
_cell.length_c   1.000
_cell.angle_alpha   90.00
_cell.angle_beta   90.00
_cell.angle_gamma   90.00
#
_symmetry.space_group_name_H-M   'P 1'
#
loop_
_entity.id
_entity.type
_entity.pdbx_description
1 polymer ?
#
loop_
_entity_poly.entity_id
_entity_poly.type
_entity_poly.pdbx_seq_one_letter_code
_entity_poly.pdbx_strand_id
1 'polypeptide(L)'
;MFIKNGINGNIFNKNFKNDIELFDRWKEGRTGQDFIDANMIELNKTGFMSNRGRQNVASYLVNNLDLNWVLGASYFEKHLTDYDVTSNWCNWMYISGVGNNVKNWVFNPIRQSEMYDKDGFYREIWLNKKIGQQNIQF
;
A
#
# COMPACT_ATOMS: atom_id res chain seq x y z
N MET A 1 -13.26 3.37 -18.51
CA MET A 1 -13.43 3.86 -17.13
C MET A 1 -13.44 2.63 -16.21
N PHE A 2 -12.48 2.51 -15.30
CA PHE A 2 -12.42 1.39 -14.35
C PHE A 2 -13.42 1.63 -13.21
N ILE A 3 -14.27 0.64 -12.92
CA ILE A 3 -15.42 0.78 -12.01
C ILE A 3 -15.02 0.26 -10.61
N LYS A 4 -15.51 0.92 -9.55
CA LYS A 4 -15.27 0.55 -8.13
C LYS A 4 -15.48 -0.95 -7.85
N ASN A 5 -16.46 -1.56 -8.51
CA ASN A 5 -16.87 -2.96 -8.33
C ASN A 5 -16.10 -3.94 -9.23
N GLY A 6 -15.13 -3.48 -10.03
CA GLY A 6 -14.34 -4.31 -10.93
C GLY A 6 -15.17 -4.99 -12.02
N ILE A 7 -14.65 -6.12 -12.53
CA ILE A 7 -15.23 -6.89 -13.64
C ILE A 7 -16.10 -8.05 -13.12
N ASN A 8 -15.96 -8.43 -11.85
CA ASN A 8 -16.58 -9.63 -11.27
C ASN A 8 -18.05 -9.48 -10.82
N GLY A 9 -18.76 -8.44 -11.28
CA GLY A 9 -20.23 -8.41 -11.21
C GLY A 9 -20.86 -8.69 -9.83
N ASN A 10 -20.34 -8.11 -8.74
CA ASN A 10 -20.91 -8.19 -7.38
C ASN A 10 -20.81 -9.56 -6.65
N ILE A 11 -19.61 -10.05 -6.33
CA ILE A 11 -19.45 -11.03 -5.23
C ILE A 11 -19.12 -10.32 -3.91
N PHE A 12 -18.39 -9.21 -3.96
CA PHE A 12 -18.06 -8.40 -2.79
C PHE A 12 -18.65 -7.00 -2.98
N ASN A 13 -19.87 -6.78 -2.51
CA ASN A 13 -20.43 -5.42 -2.36
C ASN A 13 -19.68 -4.71 -1.22
N LYS A 14 -18.37 -4.54 -1.36
CA LYS A 14 -17.48 -3.99 -0.35
C LYS A 14 -17.75 -2.49 -0.30
N ASN A 15 -18.51 -2.08 0.70
CA ASN A 15 -18.80 -0.68 0.99
C ASN A 15 -17.54 0.00 1.53
N PHE A 16 -16.57 0.26 0.64
CA PHE A 16 -15.36 0.99 0.98
C PHE A 16 -15.71 2.31 1.66
N LYS A 17 -14.99 2.59 2.75
CA LYS A 17 -15.10 3.84 3.48
C LYS A 17 -14.60 4.99 2.58
N ASN A 18 -15.30 6.10 2.64
CA ASN A 18 -14.83 7.37 2.09
C ASN A 18 -14.28 8.22 3.24
N ASP A 19 -13.18 7.75 3.83
CA ASP A 19 -12.48 8.45 4.91
C ASP A 19 -11.26 9.18 4.31
N ILE A 20 -11.42 10.48 4.08
CA ILE A 20 -10.40 11.33 3.45
C ILE A 20 -9.19 11.46 4.36
N GLU A 21 -9.38 11.51 5.69
CA GLU A 21 -8.29 11.68 6.64
C GLU A 21 -7.39 10.43 6.66
N LEU A 22 -7.99 9.23 6.69
CA LEU A 22 -7.22 7.98 6.57
C LEU A 22 -6.47 7.90 5.25
N PHE A 23 -7.09 8.34 4.15
CA PHE A 23 -6.42 8.37 2.85
C PHE A 23 -5.27 9.37 2.82
N ASP A 24 -5.43 10.56 3.40
CA ASP A 24 -4.36 11.58 3.50
C ASP A 24 -3.18 11.07 4.32
N ARG A 25 -3.46 10.43 5.46
CA ARG A 25 -2.41 9.78 6.27
C ARG A 25 -1.68 8.68 5.50
N TRP A 26 -2.38 7.89 4.70
CA TRP A 26 -1.75 6.88 3.84
C TRP A 26 -0.88 7.52 2.75
N LYS A 27 -1.41 8.51 2.03
CA LYS A 27 -0.65 9.23 0.98
C LYS A 27 0.64 9.81 1.52
N GLU A 28 0.61 10.38 2.72
CA GLU A 28 1.75 11.08 3.31
C GLU A 28 2.72 10.18 4.09
N GLY A 29 2.43 8.87 4.22
CA GLY A 29 3.24 7.96 5.03
C GLY A 29 3.17 8.27 6.53
N ARG A 30 1.96 8.54 7.03
CA ARG A 30 1.65 8.84 8.45
C ARG A 30 0.61 7.87 9.03
N THR A 31 0.64 6.62 8.58
CA THR A 31 -0.29 5.57 9.02
C THR A 31 0.03 5.07 10.42
N GLY A 32 1.29 5.18 10.86
CA GLY A 32 1.79 4.56 12.09
C GLY A 32 2.23 3.11 11.89
N GLN A 33 2.27 2.64 10.64
CA GLN A 33 2.87 1.36 10.26
C GLN A 33 4.15 1.63 9.48
N ASP A 34 5.29 1.56 10.16
CA ASP A 34 6.60 1.99 9.66
C ASP A 34 6.94 1.45 8.26
N PHE A 35 6.64 0.19 7.97
CA PHE A 35 6.93 -0.40 6.65
C PHE A 35 6.07 0.21 5.53
N ILE A 36 4.81 0.54 5.82
CA ILE A 36 3.91 1.22 4.89
C ILE A 36 4.36 2.67 4.72
N ASP A 37 4.66 3.34 5.83
CA ASP A 37 5.07 4.74 5.86
C ASP A 37 6.36 4.96 5.07
N ALA A 38 7.36 4.10 5.26
CA ALA A 38 8.62 4.14 4.50
C ALA A 38 8.40 4.03 2.98
N ASN A 39 7.56 3.08 2.54
CA ASN A 39 7.25 2.91 1.12
C ASN A 39 6.50 4.11 0.55
N MET A 40 5.51 4.65 1.26
CA MET A 40 4.77 5.82 0.80
C MET A 40 5.68 7.06 0.70
N ILE A 41 6.62 7.23 1.63
CA ILE A 41 7.62 8.30 1.57
C ILE A 41 8.56 8.11 0.38
N GLU A 42 9.06 6.90 0.12
CA GLU A 42 9.88 6.59 -1.06
C GLU A 42 9.17 7.00 -2.35
N LEU A 43 7.91 6.58 -2.53
CA LEU A 43 7.09 6.93 -3.70
C LEU A 43 6.98 8.45 -3.87
N ASN A 44 6.66 9.16 -2.80
CA ASN A 44 6.45 10.62 -2.88
C ASN A 44 7.74 11.38 -3.18
N LYS A 45 8.89 10.87 -2.75
CA LYS A 45 10.20 11.53 -2.92
C LYS A 45 10.86 11.20 -4.25
N THR A 46 10.62 10.00 -4.78
CA THR A 46 11.37 9.48 -5.94
C THR A 46 10.51 9.21 -7.15
N GLY A 47 9.20 9.07 -6.96
CA GLY A 47 8.29 8.54 -7.97
C GLY A 47 8.53 7.07 -8.31
N PHE A 48 9.26 6.35 -7.45
CA PHE A 48 9.50 4.92 -7.56
C PHE A 48 9.04 4.21 -6.29
N MET A 49 8.66 2.94 -6.42
CA MET A 49 8.42 2.04 -5.29
C MET A 49 8.70 0.62 -5.75
N SER A 50 9.39 -0.17 -4.92
CA SER A 50 9.65 -1.58 -5.21
C SER A 50 8.34 -2.35 -5.41
N ASN A 51 8.34 -3.41 -6.23
CA ASN A 51 7.14 -4.23 -6.44
C ASN A 51 6.55 -4.77 -5.12
N ARG A 52 7.43 -5.16 -4.19
CA ARG A 52 7.03 -5.63 -2.86
C ARG A 52 6.35 -4.52 -2.04
N GLY A 53 6.87 -3.30 -2.13
CA GLY A 53 6.28 -2.10 -1.57
C GLY A 53 4.86 -1.87 -2.11
N ARG A 54 4.72 -1.86 -3.44
CA ARG A 54 3.42 -1.63 -4.12
C ARG A 54 2.35 -2.60 -3.63
N GLN A 55 2.71 -3.88 -3.52
CA GLN A 55 1.80 -4.92 -2.99
C GLN A 55 1.38 -4.66 -1.55
N ASN A 56 2.33 -4.28 -0.69
CA ASN A 56 2.07 -4.03 0.73
C ASN A 56 1.20 -2.79 0.95
N VAL A 57 1.53 -1.66 0.32
CA VAL A 57 0.76 -0.41 0.51
C VAL A 57 -0.63 -0.50 -0.09
N ALA A 58 -0.80 -1.20 -1.22
CA ALA A 58 -2.11 -1.43 -1.82
C ALA A 58 -2.97 -2.37 -0.95
N SER A 59 -2.38 -3.48 -0.47
CA SER A 59 -3.07 -4.38 0.46
C SER A 59 -3.47 -3.66 1.74
N TYR A 60 -2.60 -2.81 2.28
CA TYR A 60 -2.88 -2.05 3.49
C TYR A 60 -4.06 -1.09 3.31
N LEU A 61 -4.07 -0.32 2.21
CA LEU A 61 -5.17 0.59 1.87
C LEU A 61 -6.51 -0.15 1.79
N VAL A 62 -6.54 -1.30 1.12
CA VAL A 62 -7.79 -2.05 0.88
C VAL A 62 -8.24 -2.88 2.08
N ASN A 63 -7.32 -3.51 2.80
CA ASN A 63 -7.66 -4.52 3.82
C ASN A 63 -7.54 -3.99 5.25
N ASN A 64 -6.62 -3.07 5.53
CA ASN A 64 -6.46 -2.50 6.86
C ASN A 64 -7.25 -1.20 7.03
N LEU A 65 -7.23 -0.31 6.03
CA LEU A 65 -7.98 0.96 6.08
C LEU A 65 -9.40 0.84 5.52
N ASP A 66 -9.69 -0.23 4.78
CA ASP A 66 -10.99 -0.46 4.12
C ASP A 66 -11.39 0.67 3.16
N LEU A 67 -10.39 1.26 2.50
CA LEU A 67 -10.54 2.37 1.57
C LEU A 67 -10.66 1.91 0.11
N ASN A 68 -11.28 2.76 -0.71
CA ASN A 68 -11.52 2.47 -2.12
C ASN A 68 -10.20 2.39 -2.90
N TRP A 69 -9.92 1.21 -3.46
CA TRP A 69 -8.72 0.92 -4.25
C TRP A 69 -8.53 1.87 -5.45
N VAL A 70 -9.61 2.41 -6.01
CA VAL A 70 -9.53 3.38 -7.13
C VAL A 70 -8.78 4.65 -6.72
N LEU A 71 -8.90 5.07 -5.45
CA LEU A 71 -8.15 6.20 -4.91
C LEU A 71 -6.65 5.91 -4.91
N GLY A 72 -6.26 4.70 -4.49
CA GLY A 72 -4.88 4.24 -4.50
C GLY A 72 -4.32 4.13 -5.92
N ALA A 73 -5.08 3.54 -6.85
CA ALA A 73 -4.70 3.43 -8.26
C ALA A 73 -4.48 4.80 -8.91
N SER A 74 -5.38 5.76 -8.65
CA SER A 74 -5.28 7.14 -9.16
C SER A 74 -4.11 7.89 -8.52
N TYR A 75 -3.81 7.62 -7.24
CA TYR A 75 -2.65 8.20 -6.57
C TYR A 75 -1.34 7.72 -7.21
N PHE A 76 -1.26 6.42 -7.49
CA PHE A 76 -0.10 5.82 -8.15
C PHE A 76 0.09 6.34 -9.57
N GLU A 77 -0.99 6.52 -10.33
CA GLU A 77 -0.96 7.14 -11.65
C GLU A 77 -0.33 8.53 -11.65
N LYS A 78 -0.56 9.32 -10.60
CA LYS A 78 0.04 10.64 -10.47
C LYS A 78 1.54 10.62 -10.11
N HIS A 79 2.01 9.61 -9.37
CA HIS A 79 3.34 9.64 -8.74
C HIS A 79 4.36 8.69 -9.37
N LEU A 80 3.92 7.59 -9.99
CA LEU A 80 4.85 6.61 -10.56
C LEU A 80 5.50 7.15 -11.83
N THR A 81 6.83 7.20 -11.82
CA THR A 81 7.65 7.51 -12.99
C THR A 81 7.57 6.43 -14.06
N ASP A 82 7.32 5.18 -13.65
CA ASP A 82 7.15 4.01 -14.51
C ASP A 82 5.68 3.64 -14.74
N TYR A 83 4.78 4.62 -14.64
CA TYR A 83 3.35 4.38 -14.78
C TYR A 83 3.01 3.76 -16.14
N ASP A 84 2.40 2.58 -16.07
CA ASP A 84 1.69 1.94 -17.18
C ASP A 84 0.24 1.72 -16.76
N VAL A 85 -0.69 2.16 -17.61
CA VAL A 85 -2.14 2.14 -17.31
C VAL A 85 -2.64 0.73 -17.03
N THR A 86 -2.24 -0.25 -17.85
CA THR A 86 -2.73 -1.61 -17.70
C THR A 86 -2.14 -2.23 -16.45
N SER A 87 -0.83 -2.16 -16.27
CA SER A 87 -0.13 -2.75 -15.13
C SER A 87 -0.57 -2.14 -13.81
N ASN A 88 -0.74 -0.82 -13.71
CA ASN A 88 -1.19 -0.19 -12.47
C ASN A 88 -2.61 -0.61 -12.11
N TRP A 89 -3.57 -0.37 -13.02
CA TRP A 89 -4.98 -0.58 -12.71
C TRP A 89 -5.32 -2.06 -12.51
N CYS A 90 -4.71 -2.97 -13.28
CA CYS A 90 -4.90 -4.41 -13.09
C CYS A 90 -4.30 -4.93 -11.79
N ASN A 91 -3.11 -4.44 -11.37
CA ASN A 91 -2.52 -4.86 -10.09
C ASN A 91 -3.36 -4.38 -8.90
N TRP A 92 -3.85 -3.14 -8.94
CA TRP A 92 -4.74 -2.63 -7.89
C TRP A 92 -6.07 -3.40 -7.83
N MET A 93 -6.65 -3.73 -8.99
CA MET A 93 -7.86 -4.54 -9.08
C MET A 93 -7.64 -5.98 -8.56
N TYR A 94 -6.48 -6.57 -8.86
CA TYR A 94 -6.08 -7.88 -8.37
C TYR A 94 -5.97 -7.90 -6.84
N ILE A 95 -5.30 -6.92 -6.26
CA ILE A 95 -5.10 -6.81 -4.80
C ILE A 95 -6.41 -6.49 -4.08
N SER A 96 -7.30 -5.71 -4.69
CA SER A 96 -8.56 -5.32 -4.05
C SER A 96 -9.61 -6.42 -4.02
N GLY A 97 -9.38 -7.54 -4.70
CA GLY A 97 -10.30 -8.68 -4.75
C GLY A 97 -11.53 -8.45 -5.64
N VAL A 98 -11.57 -7.37 -6.42
CA VAL A 98 -12.67 -7.06 -7.35
C VAL A 98 -12.38 -7.49 -8.80
N GLY A 99 -11.17 -8.01 -9.06
CA GLY A 99 -10.81 -8.70 -10.31
C GLY A 99 -11.24 -10.18 -10.31
N ASN A 100 -10.89 -10.92 -11.37
CA ASN A 100 -11.28 -12.33 -11.58
C ASN A 100 -10.51 -13.34 -10.71
N ASN A 101 -10.41 -13.07 -9.41
CA ASN A 101 -9.60 -13.86 -8.48
C ASN A 101 -10.43 -14.78 -7.59
N VAL A 102 -9.90 -15.98 -7.37
CA VAL A 102 -10.42 -17.01 -6.44
C VAL A 102 -9.85 -16.91 -5.02
N LYS A 103 -8.90 -16.00 -4.74
CA LYS A 103 -8.17 -15.96 -3.47
C LYS A 103 -7.89 -14.53 -2.98
N ASN A 104 -8.29 -14.22 -1.75
CA ASN A 104 -8.04 -12.93 -1.09
C ASN A 104 -6.69 -12.96 -0.37
N TRP A 105 -5.64 -12.43 -1.01
CA TRP A 105 -4.30 -12.35 -0.41
C TRP A 105 -4.20 -11.04 0.40
N VAL A 106 -4.03 -11.17 1.72
CA VAL A 106 -3.80 -10.03 2.61
C VAL A 106 -2.34 -10.06 3.05
N PHE A 107 -1.62 -8.97 2.81
CA PHE A 107 -0.25 -8.81 3.27
C PHE A 107 -0.23 -8.20 4.67
N ASN A 108 0.34 -8.91 5.64
CA ASN A 108 0.58 -8.39 6.98
C ASN A 108 1.87 -7.55 6.97
N PRO A 109 1.82 -6.23 7.19
CA PRO A 109 2.99 -5.36 7.08
C PRO A 109 4.14 -5.73 8.02
N ILE A 110 3.83 -6.22 9.24
CA ILE A 110 4.83 -6.62 10.23
C ILE A 110 5.63 -7.81 9.70
N ARG A 111 4.94 -8.89 9.31
CA ARG A 111 5.60 -10.09 8.75
C ARG A 111 6.37 -9.78 7.47
N GLN A 112 5.88 -8.85 6.67
CA GLN A 112 6.54 -8.44 5.43
C GLN A 112 7.81 -7.64 5.73
N SER A 113 7.79 -6.79 6.75
CA SER A 113 9.00 -6.09 7.22
C SER A 113 10.03 -7.06 7.80
N GLU A 114 9.63 -8.05 8.59
CA GLU A 114 10.55 -9.08 9.13
C GLU A 114 11.22 -9.91 8.02
N MET A 115 10.52 -10.13 6.90
CA MET A 115 11.01 -10.93 5.78
C MET A 115 11.87 -10.13 4.80
N TYR A 116 11.53 -8.87 4.53
CA TYR A 116 12.15 -8.07 3.46
C TYR A 116 13.00 -6.90 3.96
N ASP A 117 12.87 -6.53 5.23
CA ASP A 117 13.60 -5.44 5.88
C ASP A 117 13.90 -5.82 7.35
N LYS A 118 14.45 -7.03 7.53
CA LYS A 118 14.69 -7.65 8.84
C LYS A 118 15.52 -6.77 9.76
N ASP A 119 16.57 -6.16 9.21
CA ASP A 119 17.50 -5.31 9.95
C ASP A 119 17.01 -3.85 10.03
N GLY A 120 15.89 -3.52 9.39
CA GLY A 120 15.27 -2.20 9.46
C GLY A 120 15.89 -1.12 8.57
N PHE A 121 17.00 -1.39 7.88
CA PHE A 121 17.75 -0.40 7.09
C PHE A 121 16.87 0.38 6.11
N TYR A 122 15.95 -0.29 5.41
CA TYR A 122 15.07 0.40 4.46
C TYR A 122 14.17 1.40 5.18
N ARG A 123 13.55 0.99 6.29
CA ARG A 123 12.73 1.89 7.11
C ARG A 123 13.57 3.01 7.74
N GLU A 124 14.81 2.74 8.16
CA GLU A 124 15.69 3.77 8.73
C GLU A 124 15.97 4.90 7.73
N ILE A 125 16.28 4.53 6.48
CA ILE A 125 16.56 5.48 5.38
C ILE A 125 15.38 6.40 5.14
N TRP A 126 14.16 5.85 5.06
CA TRP A 126 12.98 6.63 4.66
C TRP A 126 12.28 7.32 5.82
N LEU A 127 12.36 6.78 7.03
CA LEU A 127 11.72 7.38 8.22
C LEU A 127 12.65 8.31 8.99
N ASN A 128 13.94 8.37 8.66
CA ASN A 128 14.96 9.10 9.42
C ASN A 128 14.94 8.75 10.92
N LYS A 129 14.69 7.47 11.24
CA LYS A 129 14.66 6.94 12.61
C LYS A 129 15.58 5.73 12.68
N LYS A 130 16.34 5.58 13.77
CA LYS A 130 17.08 4.34 14.02
C LYS A 130 16.10 3.25 14.46
N ILE A 131 16.03 2.16 13.73
CA ILE A 131 15.17 1.00 13.96
C ILE A 131 16.11 -0.18 14.17
N GLY A 132 16.67 -0.28 15.37
CA GLY A 132 17.69 -1.31 15.64
C GLY A 132 18.44 -1.23 16.97
N GLN A 133 18.24 -0.18 17.79
CA GLN A 133 18.71 -0.22 19.17
C GLN A 133 17.62 -0.85 20.04
N GLN A 134 17.87 -2.06 20.54
CA GLN A 134 17.17 -2.52 21.74
C GLN A 134 17.35 -1.43 22.80
N ASN A 135 16.23 -0.96 23.37
CA ASN A 135 16.25 -0.13 24.57
C ASN A 135 16.83 -0.96 25.71
N ILE A 136 18.16 -1.09 25.77
CA ILE A 136 18.84 -1.53 26.98
C ILE A 136 18.90 -0.28 27.86
N GLN A 137 17.94 -0.16 28.76
CA GLN A 137 18.10 0.70 29.93
C GLN A 137 19.25 0.12 30.76
N PHE A 138 20.33 0.89 30.90
CA PHE A 138 21.26 0.71 32.00
C PHE A 138 20.67 1.32 33.27
#